data_AF-A0A238KZG0-F1
#
_entry.id   AF-A0A238KZG0-F1
#
_cell.length_a   1.000
_cell.length_b   1.000
_cell.length_c   1.000
_cell.angle_alpha   90.00
_cell.angle_beta   90.00
_cell.angle_gamma   90.00
#
_symmetry.space_group_name_H-M   'P 1'
#
loop_
_entity.id
_entity.type
_entity.pdbx_description
1 polymer ?
#
loop_
_entity_poly.entity_id
_entity_poly.type
_entity_poly.pdbx_seq_one_letter_code
_entity_poly.pdbx_strand_id
1 'polypeptide(L)'
;MRGIYVDADADIDAIVLRNAVRIAHYLYPKAYLSAASATLLAPTRDGRLFISGKRNQRTRIRSLEIIQNVAPDQPAVATAIVDDGAGEFKVAVSSMRQRFLEAFRQRSEHASAIDEGMRTEIAARLIEEYGSPSAAADAVWALARENKWYREGEHTERYLLRSAVAVDVRNEAALTFSVAWHGQIVGQLGHDGFEWRWQPQDNFNLPLVQQRVPGRLPPFILSLLPEGWLEKVLKDNDERAVLRSGKRYMSNITISEDAAELASLPVDMLSVSLSRYARDGLFTGNYAGPGRGKLEADFEAGLARLYERADTPRLSGVQIKAPMYLARDGQLSPSAGLPFTHILKPAGTSGFQALPVIEYLAMTLGRASGLEAPDIALVAMPDDMPPALLVERFDIRTSPEDERRFALEDLCSVLDLPPDAKYDGTIERITRAVRPLSTSAGEDLLLVIKRALFAWLIGDGDLHLKNLALLKIAGPVADRFSTIRLAPLYDAVTTRVFPSLEHDRMALKLNGKDDRLRRRDFMQVAAIAGLAATGVGEEIDHFLQGFAEAIDGVSLPDLPGVDRDIEERAEAMIALCRERVAAFT
;
A
#
# COMPACT_ATOMS: atom_id res chain seq x y z
N MET A 1 18.89 -57.16 -27.66
CA MET A 1 19.15 -56.40 -26.42
C MET A 1 18.01 -55.40 -26.26
N ARG A 2 17.29 -55.36 -25.13
CA ARG A 2 16.33 -54.28 -24.85
C ARG A 2 17.13 -53.09 -24.34
N GLY A 3 17.06 -51.95 -25.01
CA GLY A 3 17.86 -50.77 -24.68
C GLY A 3 17.08 -49.48 -24.91
N ILE A 4 17.43 -48.44 -24.16
CA ILE A 4 16.93 -47.07 -24.33
C ILE A 4 18.07 -46.30 -25.00
N TYR A 5 17.80 -45.72 -26.17
CA TYR A 5 18.77 -44.97 -26.95
C TYR A 5 18.40 -43.49 -26.88
N VAL A 6 19.39 -42.64 -26.61
CA VAL A 6 19.24 -41.19 -26.49
C VAL A 6 20.36 -40.56 -27.32
N ASP A 7 20.07 -39.45 -27.99
CA ASP A 7 21.06 -38.71 -28.77
C ASP A 7 22.23 -38.26 -27.89
N ALA A 8 23.44 -38.29 -28.44
CA ALA A 8 24.68 -38.06 -27.68
C ALA A 8 24.76 -36.68 -27.03
N ASP A 9 24.09 -35.68 -27.61
CA ASP A 9 24.10 -34.28 -27.16
C ASP A 9 22.92 -33.93 -26.25
N ALA A 10 22.05 -34.89 -25.93
CA ALA A 10 20.83 -34.64 -25.16
C ALA A 10 21.01 -34.91 -23.65
N ASP A 11 20.25 -34.19 -22.82
CA ASP A 11 20.18 -34.46 -21.39
C ASP A 11 19.46 -35.80 -21.15
N ILE A 12 20.28 -36.84 -20.94
CA ILE A 12 19.82 -38.21 -20.76
C ILE A 12 18.96 -38.39 -19.51
N ASP A 13 19.22 -37.67 -18.42
CA ASP A 13 18.46 -37.79 -17.18
C ASP A 13 17.08 -37.14 -17.34
N ALA A 14 17.01 -35.99 -18.00
CA ALA A 14 15.74 -35.34 -18.31
C ALA A 14 14.89 -36.18 -19.28
N ILE A 15 15.50 -36.77 -20.32
CA ILE A 15 14.80 -37.61 -21.29
C ILE A 15 14.27 -38.89 -20.63
N VAL A 16 15.07 -39.53 -19.77
CA VAL A 16 14.65 -40.75 -19.06
C VAL A 16 13.48 -40.45 -18.11
N LEU A 17 13.50 -39.33 -17.38
CA LEU A 17 12.37 -38.94 -16.51
C LEU A 17 11.12 -38.59 -17.31
N ARG A 18 11.26 -37.82 -18.40
CA ARG A 18 10.14 -37.45 -19.28
C ARG A 18 9.44 -38.67 -19.86
N ASN A 19 10.21 -39.68 -20.27
CA ASN A 19 9.69 -40.92 -20.88
C ASN A 19 9.51 -42.06 -19.88
N ALA A 20 9.54 -41.78 -18.57
CA ALA A 20 9.58 -42.81 -17.53
C ALA A 20 8.39 -43.79 -17.59
N VAL A 21 7.18 -43.28 -17.85
CA VAL A 21 5.99 -44.13 -17.99
C VAL A 21 6.09 -45.03 -19.22
N ARG A 22 6.56 -44.50 -20.35
CA ARG A 22 6.77 -45.30 -21.58
C ARG A 22 7.82 -46.37 -21.38
N ILE A 23 8.93 -46.01 -20.74
CA ILE A 23 10.01 -46.95 -20.38
C ILE A 23 9.45 -48.07 -19.50
N ALA A 24 8.70 -47.73 -18.45
CA ALA A 24 8.10 -48.72 -17.57
C ALA A 24 7.05 -49.58 -18.30
N HIS A 25 6.21 -48.99 -19.14
CA HIS A 25 5.20 -49.70 -19.92
C HIS A 25 5.85 -50.74 -20.86
N TYR A 26 6.96 -50.38 -21.50
CA TYR A 26 7.73 -51.29 -22.35
C TYR A 26 8.41 -52.42 -21.55
N LEU A 27 9.03 -52.10 -20.42
CA LEU A 27 9.75 -53.07 -19.59
C LEU A 27 8.80 -54.00 -18.81
N TYR A 28 7.63 -53.49 -18.42
CA TYR A 28 6.65 -54.13 -17.54
C TYR A 28 5.25 -54.18 -18.16
N PRO A 29 5.05 -54.87 -19.30
CA PRO A 29 3.80 -54.81 -20.07
C PRO A 29 2.58 -55.41 -19.34
N LYS A 30 2.78 -56.09 -18.21
CA LYS A 30 1.71 -56.65 -17.36
C LYS A 30 1.53 -55.91 -16.04
N ALA A 31 2.23 -54.79 -15.84
CA ALA A 31 2.09 -53.94 -14.67
C ALA A 31 1.20 -52.73 -14.99
N TYR A 32 0.66 -52.12 -13.94
CA TYR A 32 -0.10 -50.87 -14.02
C TYR A 32 0.55 -49.80 -13.14
N LEU A 33 0.38 -48.52 -13.48
CA LEU A 33 0.83 -47.41 -12.61
C LEU A 33 0.00 -47.44 -11.33
N SER A 34 0.65 -47.27 -10.19
CA SER A 34 0.01 -47.32 -8.87
C SER A 34 0.51 -46.16 -8.01
N ALA A 35 -0.05 -46.01 -6.80
CA ALA A 35 0.39 -44.98 -5.86
C ALA A 35 0.36 -43.55 -6.47
N ALA A 36 1.34 -42.71 -6.11
CA ALA A 36 1.49 -41.35 -6.64
C ALA A 36 1.57 -41.32 -8.17
N SER A 37 2.25 -42.28 -8.80
CA SER A 37 2.41 -42.31 -10.27
C SER A 37 1.09 -42.54 -11.02
N ALA A 38 0.08 -43.13 -10.39
CA ALA A 38 -1.26 -43.25 -10.97
C ALA A 38 -2.02 -41.91 -10.95
N THR A 39 -1.71 -41.01 -10.02
CA THR A 39 -2.26 -39.63 -9.98
C THR A 39 -1.48 -38.71 -10.89
N LEU A 40 -0.15 -38.75 -10.81
CA LEU A 40 0.73 -37.86 -11.57
C LEU A 40 0.78 -38.23 -13.06
N LEU A 41 0.50 -39.49 -13.41
CA LEU A 41 0.79 -40.07 -14.73
C LEU A 41 2.26 -39.86 -15.14
N ALA A 42 3.14 -39.82 -14.13
CA ALA A 42 4.54 -39.45 -14.20
C ALA A 42 5.29 -40.00 -12.96
N PRO A 43 6.63 -40.01 -12.94
CA PRO A 43 7.38 -40.26 -11.72
C PRO A 43 7.16 -39.12 -10.71
N THR A 44 7.43 -39.39 -9.42
CA THR A 44 7.49 -38.35 -8.39
C THR A 44 8.66 -37.39 -8.64
N ARG A 45 8.66 -36.25 -7.95
CA ARG A 45 9.70 -35.20 -8.10
C ARG A 45 11.13 -35.70 -7.90
N ASP A 46 11.31 -36.73 -7.07
CA ASP A 46 12.58 -37.38 -6.80
C ASP A 46 12.89 -38.58 -7.72
N GLY A 47 12.15 -38.71 -8.83
CA GLY A 47 12.44 -39.68 -9.89
C GLY A 47 11.93 -41.10 -9.63
N ARG A 48 11.06 -41.32 -8.63
CA ARG A 48 10.48 -42.65 -8.37
C ARG A 48 9.20 -42.86 -9.18
N LEU A 49 9.12 -43.98 -9.88
CA LEU A 49 7.93 -44.39 -10.61
C LEU A 49 7.35 -45.66 -10.01
N PHE A 50 6.10 -45.59 -9.55
CA PHE A 50 5.45 -46.66 -8.82
C PHE A 50 4.53 -47.48 -9.73
N ILE A 51 4.81 -48.78 -9.85
CA ILE A 51 4.00 -49.74 -10.61
C ILE A 51 3.62 -50.95 -9.75
N SER A 52 2.52 -51.61 -10.08
CA SER A 52 2.11 -52.86 -9.43
C SER A 52 1.97 -53.98 -10.45
N GLY A 53 2.49 -55.17 -10.14
CA GLY A 53 2.45 -56.33 -11.03
C GLY A 53 2.79 -57.64 -10.32
N LYS A 54 3.36 -58.63 -11.02
CA LYS A 54 3.53 -59.99 -10.48
C LYS A 54 4.68 -60.17 -9.49
N ARG A 55 5.58 -59.20 -9.36
CA ARG A 55 6.83 -59.32 -8.63
C ARG A 55 7.03 -58.10 -7.75
N ASN A 56 7.79 -58.29 -6.68
CA ASN A 56 8.39 -57.18 -5.94
C ASN A 56 9.81 -56.99 -6.48
N GLN A 57 10.08 -55.86 -7.13
CA GLN A 57 11.41 -55.57 -7.67
C GLN A 57 11.64 -54.07 -7.87
N ARG A 58 12.91 -53.69 -7.94
CA ARG A 58 13.34 -52.33 -8.26
C ARG A 58 14.25 -52.33 -9.47
N THR A 59 14.15 -51.28 -10.27
CA THR A 59 15.04 -51.07 -11.40
C THR A 59 15.40 -49.61 -11.48
N ARG A 60 16.69 -49.32 -11.32
CA ARG A 60 17.23 -47.98 -11.51
C ARG A 60 17.76 -47.85 -12.93
N ILE A 61 17.31 -46.81 -13.62
CA ILE A 61 17.75 -46.40 -14.94
C ILE A 61 18.14 -44.93 -14.79
N ARG A 62 19.43 -44.67 -14.58
CA ARG A 62 19.93 -43.30 -14.37
C ARG A 62 19.17 -42.61 -13.21
N SER A 63 18.59 -41.42 -13.44
CA SER A 63 17.75 -40.66 -12.51
C SER A 63 16.38 -41.28 -12.18
N LEU A 64 15.92 -42.28 -12.96
CA LEU A 64 14.63 -42.95 -12.75
C LEU A 64 14.79 -44.21 -11.89
N GLU A 65 13.99 -44.34 -10.85
CA GLU A 65 13.83 -45.58 -10.07
C GLU A 65 12.41 -46.13 -10.22
N ILE A 66 12.28 -47.23 -10.96
CA ILE A 66 11.00 -47.95 -11.10
C ILE A 66 10.87 -48.91 -9.92
N ILE A 67 9.85 -48.69 -9.11
CA ILE A 67 9.53 -49.49 -7.93
C ILE A 67 8.28 -50.29 -8.24
N GLN A 68 8.43 -51.62 -8.31
CA GLN A 68 7.33 -52.54 -8.56
C GLN A 68 6.93 -53.26 -7.28
N ASN A 69 5.66 -53.10 -6.88
CA ASN A 69 5.04 -53.92 -5.86
C ASN A 69 4.25 -55.09 -6.45
N VAL A 70 4.02 -56.10 -5.61
CA VAL A 70 3.07 -57.18 -5.93
C VAL A 70 1.66 -56.60 -5.91
N ALA A 71 0.99 -56.67 -7.07
CA ALA A 71 -0.42 -56.31 -7.20
C ALA A 71 -1.28 -57.19 -6.30
N PRO A 72 -2.40 -56.68 -5.77
CA PRO A 72 -3.32 -57.51 -5.01
C PRO A 72 -3.98 -58.57 -5.90
N ASP A 73 -4.71 -59.50 -5.28
CA ASP A 73 -5.33 -60.63 -5.97
C ASP A 73 -6.40 -60.19 -7.00
N GLN A 74 -7.13 -59.11 -6.71
CA GLN A 74 -8.21 -58.54 -7.53
C GLN A 74 -8.03 -57.01 -7.69
N PRO A 75 -7.01 -56.55 -8.44
CA PRO A 75 -6.71 -55.12 -8.56
C PRO A 75 -7.79 -54.43 -9.40
N ALA A 76 -8.38 -53.35 -8.87
CA ALA A 76 -9.27 -52.51 -9.68
C ALA A 76 -8.45 -51.46 -10.45
N VAL A 77 -8.35 -51.65 -11.76
CA VAL A 77 -7.59 -50.79 -12.68
C VAL A 77 -8.50 -49.96 -13.59
N ALA A 78 -8.00 -48.81 -14.02
CA ALA A 78 -8.59 -47.95 -15.04
C ALA A 78 -7.58 -47.75 -16.19
N THR A 79 -8.03 -47.16 -17.29
CA THR A 79 -7.14 -46.76 -18.40
C THR A 79 -6.88 -45.26 -18.34
N ALA A 80 -5.62 -44.87 -18.39
CA ALA A 80 -5.20 -43.47 -18.58
C ALA A 80 -4.53 -43.30 -19.94
N ILE A 81 -4.53 -42.06 -20.45
CA ILE A 81 -3.78 -41.66 -21.63
C ILE A 81 -2.58 -40.85 -21.14
N VAL A 82 -1.39 -41.17 -21.64
CA VAL A 82 -0.14 -40.45 -21.34
C VAL A 82 0.47 -39.97 -22.63
N ASP A 83 0.88 -38.70 -22.65
CA ASP A 83 1.74 -38.12 -23.67
C ASP A 83 3.05 -37.67 -23.02
N ASP A 84 4.16 -38.18 -23.53
CA ASP A 84 5.51 -37.78 -23.12
C ASP A 84 6.24 -36.96 -24.21
N GLY A 85 5.51 -36.52 -25.23
CA GLY A 85 6.01 -35.78 -26.39
C GLY A 85 6.51 -36.66 -27.53
N ALA A 86 6.53 -37.98 -27.38
CA ALA A 86 6.72 -38.93 -28.47
C ALA A 86 5.39 -39.51 -29.00
N GLY A 87 4.25 -38.99 -28.51
CA GLY A 87 2.90 -39.35 -28.92
C GLY A 87 2.09 -40.04 -27.82
N GLU A 88 0.76 -39.93 -27.91
CA GLU A 88 -0.15 -40.49 -26.92
C GLU A 88 -0.16 -42.04 -26.90
N PHE A 89 -0.24 -42.61 -25.71
CA PHE A 89 -0.49 -44.04 -25.53
C PHE A 89 -1.33 -44.31 -24.29
N LYS A 90 -2.00 -45.47 -24.30
CA LYS A 90 -2.86 -45.92 -23.19
C LYS A 90 -2.07 -46.77 -22.22
N VAL A 91 -2.22 -46.51 -20.93
CA VAL A 91 -1.61 -47.29 -19.85
C VAL A 91 -2.64 -47.65 -18.80
N ALA A 92 -2.51 -48.83 -18.20
CA ALA A 92 -3.32 -49.24 -17.06
C ALA A 92 -2.83 -48.52 -15.80
N VAL A 93 -3.76 -48.03 -14.98
CA VAL A 93 -3.49 -47.33 -13.71
C VAL A 93 -4.40 -47.86 -12.61
N SER A 94 -4.04 -47.70 -11.34
CA SER A 94 -4.98 -47.98 -10.25
C SER A 94 -6.19 -47.04 -10.35
N SER A 95 -7.39 -47.61 -10.27
CA SER A 95 -8.65 -46.85 -10.18
C SER A 95 -8.64 -45.95 -8.93
N MET A 96 -9.51 -44.95 -8.87
CA MET A 96 -9.56 -44.03 -7.70
C MET A 96 -9.77 -44.79 -6.39
N ARG A 97 -10.67 -45.78 -6.36
CA ARG A 97 -10.90 -46.62 -5.18
C ARG A 97 -9.67 -47.46 -4.80
N GLN A 98 -9.03 -48.10 -5.79
CA GLN A 98 -7.81 -48.90 -5.56
C GLN A 98 -6.66 -48.03 -5.06
N ARG A 99 -6.49 -46.84 -5.64
CA ARG A 99 -5.45 -45.88 -5.28
C ARG A 99 -5.65 -45.34 -3.87
N PHE A 100 -6.90 -45.07 -3.50
CA PHE A 100 -7.22 -44.66 -2.14
C PHE A 100 -6.88 -45.75 -1.12
N LEU A 101 -7.18 -47.03 -1.40
CA LEU A 101 -6.72 -48.14 -0.57
C LEU A 101 -5.20 -48.27 -0.51
N GLU A 102 -4.52 -48.10 -1.65
CA GLU A 102 -3.05 -48.11 -1.72
C GLU A 102 -2.42 -47.07 -0.77
N ALA A 103 -3.08 -45.91 -0.57
CA ALA A 103 -2.61 -44.82 0.29
C ALA A 103 -2.55 -45.17 1.78
N PHE A 104 -3.28 -46.21 2.23
CA PHE A 104 -3.33 -46.62 3.64
C PHE A 104 -2.60 -47.94 3.91
N ARG A 105 -1.87 -48.48 2.93
CA ARG A 105 -1.07 -49.70 3.14
C ARG A 105 0.04 -49.45 4.15
N GLN A 106 0.05 -50.23 5.23
CA GLN A 106 1.05 -50.10 6.27
C GLN A 106 2.46 -50.47 5.74
N ARG A 107 3.47 -49.67 6.12
CA ARG A 107 4.89 -49.90 5.80
C ARG A 107 5.15 -50.07 4.30
N SER A 108 4.38 -49.37 3.47
CA SER A 108 4.48 -49.43 2.01
C SER A 108 5.04 -48.11 1.48
N GLU A 109 6.13 -48.17 0.71
CA GLU A 109 6.65 -46.97 0.02
C GLU A 109 5.65 -46.41 -0.99
N HIS A 110 4.77 -47.26 -1.54
CA HIS A 110 3.66 -46.82 -2.39
C HIS A 110 2.65 -45.99 -1.60
N ALA A 111 2.36 -46.36 -0.36
CA ALA A 111 1.46 -45.59 0.50
C ALA A 111 2.11 -44.25 0.89
N SER A 112 3.39 -44.29 1.29
CA SER A 112 4.15 -43.09 1.65
C SER A 112 4.34 -42.11 0.49
N ALA A 113 4.26 -42.57 -0.76
CA ALA A 113 4.32 -41.71 -1.94
C ALA A 113 3.04 -40.90 -2.16
N ILE A 114 1.90 -41.33 -1.62
CA ILE A 114 0.65 -40.56 -1.64
C ILE A 114 0.67 -39.63 -0.41
N ASP A 115 0.91 -38.35 -0.65
CA ASP A 115 0.88 -37.33 0.41
C ASP A 115 -0.57 -36.97 0.85
N GLU A 116 -0.68 -36.09 1.84
CA GLU A 116 -1.97 -35.69 2.38
C GLU A 116 -2.83 -34.90 1.38
N GLY A 117 -2.19 -34.09 0.52
CA GLY A 117 -2.89 -33.35 -0.54
C GLY A 117 -3.52 -34.30 -1.55
N MET A 118 -2.74 -35.27 -2.04
CA MET A 118 -3.22 -36.31 -2.93
C MET A 118 -4.32 -37.16 -2.29
N ARG A 119 -4.20 -37.51 -1.00
CA ARG A 119 -5.27 -38.22 -0.27
C ARG A 119 -6.56 -37.41 -0.22
N THR A 120 -6.45 -36.10 0.05
CA THR A 120 -7.60 -35.18 0.12
C THR A 120 -8.28 -35.06 -1.25
N GLU A 121 -7.52 -34.91 -2.33
CA GLU A 121 -8.06 -34.84 -3.69
C GLU A 121 -8.75 -36.15 -4.11
N ILE A 122 -8.12 -37.30 -3.85
CA ILE A 122 -8.73 -38.61 -4.16
C ILE A 122 -10.02 -38.79 -3.35
N ALA A 123 -10.03 -38.42 -2.07
CA ALA A 123 -11.22 -38.47 -1.23
C ALA A 123 -12.34 -37.58 -1.76
N ALA A 124 -12.03 -36.32 -2.13
CA ALA A 124 -13.00 -35.38 -2.69
C ALA A 124 -13.62 -35.92 -4.00
N ARG A 125 -12.79 -36.48 -4.90
CA ARG A 125 -13.28 -37.10 -6.15
C ARG A 125 -14.12 -38.34 -5.91
N LEU A 126 -13.78 -39.18 -4.94
CA LEU A 126 -14.60 -40.33 -4.57
C LEU A 126 -15.95 -39.88 -3.99
N ILE A 127 -15.97 -38.84 -3.16
CA ILE A 127 -17.23 -38.28 -2.64
C ILE A 127 -18.08 -37.70 -3.76
N GLU A 128 -17.46 -37.02 -4.74
CA GLU A 128 -18.14 -36.52 -5.94
C GLU A 128 -18.73 -37.68 -6.77
N GLU A 129 -17.95 -38.75 -7.00
CA GLU A 129 -18.37 -39.92 -7.80
C GLU A 129 -19.52 -40.70 -7.14
N TYR A 130 -19.48 -40.91 -5.82
CA TYR A 130 -20.45 -41.73 -5.07
C TYR A 130 -21.51 -40.89 -4.32
N GLY A 131 -21.46 -39.57 -4.42
CA GLY A 131 -22.44 -38.61 -3.89
C GLY A 131 -22.38 -38.33 -2.38
N SER A 132 -21.70 -39.15 -1.58
CA SER A 132 -21.53 -38.89 -0.15
C SER A 132 -20.28 -39.58 0.44
N PRO A 133 -19.74 -39.11 1.58
CA PRO A 133 -18.66 -39.78 2.29
C PRO A 133 -18.96 -41.23 2.66
N SER A 134 -20.19 -41.52 3.10
CA SER A 134 -20.61 -42.89 3.45
C SER A 134 -20.63 -43.79 2.22
N ALA A 135 -21.24 -43.34 1.11
CA ALA A 135 -21.30 -44.13 -0.12
C ALA A 135 -19.92 -44.35 -0.75
N ALA A 136 -19.04 -43.34 -0.69
CA ALA A 136 -17.65 -43.48 -1.10
C ALA A 136 -16.90 -44.49 -0.23
N ALA A 137 -17.10 -44.45 1.09
CA ALA A 137 -16.49 -45.40 2.03
C ALA A 137 -16.97 -46.83 1.75
N ASP A 138 -18.27 -47.04 1.56
CA ASP A 138 -18.85 -48.34 1.20
C ASP A 138 -18.26 -48.91 -0.10
N ALA A 139 -18.12 -48.06 -1.13
CA ALA A 139 -17.58 -48.46 -2.43
C ALA A 139 -16.10 -48.85 -2.36
N VAL A 140 -15.31 -48.13 -1.56
CA VAL A 140 -13.90 -48.47 -1.27
C VAL A 140 -13.81 -49.74 -0.42
N TRP A 141 -14.71 -49.90 0.56
CA TRP A 141 -14.75 -51.06 1.44
C TRP A 141 -15.07 -52.36 0.71
N ALA A 142 -15.96 -52.31 -0.27
CA ALA A 142 -16.27 -53.46 -1.13
C ALA A 142 -15.00 -54.00 -1.82
N LEU A 143 -14.19 -53.10 -2.40
CA LEU A 143 -12.92 -53.45 -3.02
C LEU A 143 -11.87 -53.95 -2.01
N ALA A 144 -11.87 -53.40 -0.80
CA ALA A 144 -11.00 -53.85 0.28
C ALA A 144 -11.30 -55.31 0.66
N ARG A 145 -12.57 -55.71 0.72
CA ARG A 145 -13.00 -57.10 1.02
C ARG A 145 -12.53 -58.08 -0.06
N GLU A 146 -12.72 -57.73 -1.34
CA GLU A 146 -12.29 -58.55 -2.48
C GLU A 146 -10.79 -58.85 -2.43
N ASN A 147 -9.99 -57.87 -2.01
CA ASN A 147 -8.55 -57.98 -1.89
C ASN A 147 -8.05 -58.44 -0.51
N LYS A 148 -8.95 -58.69 0.45
CA LYS A 148 -8.64 -59.01 1.86
C LYS A 148 -7.80 -57.94 2.57
N TRP A 149 -7.97 -56.67 2.19
CA TRP A 149 -7.28 -55.49 2.74
C TRP A 149 -8.13 -54.79 3.81
N TYR A 150 -8.55 -55.54 4.84
CA TYR A 150 -9.51 -55.06 5.84
C TYR A 150 -9.01 -53.84 6.64
N ARG A 151 -7.72 -53.81 6.97
CA ARG A 151 -7.13 -52.70 7.75
C ARG A 151 -7.06 -51.40 6.94
N GLU A 152 -6.70 -51.51 5.67
CA GLU A 152 -6.72 -50.39 4.72
C GLU A 152 -8.14 -49.87 4.55
N GLY A 153 -9.12 -50.77 4.44
CA GLY A 153 -10.54 -50.45 4.48
C GLY A 153 -10.90 -49.60 5.71
N GLU A 154 -10.60 -50.08 6.91
CA GLU A 154 -10.87 -49.37 8.19
C GLU A 154 -10.26 -47.97 8.26
N HIS A 155 -9.08 -47.78 7.66
CA HIS A 155 -8.44 -46.48 7.61
C HIS A 155 -9.10 -45.56 6.57
N THR A 156 -9.42 -46.07 5.38
CA THR A 156 -10.10 -45.29 4.34
C THR A 156 -11.48 -44.82 4.77
N GLU A 157 -12.26 -45.69 5.43
CA GLU A 157 -13.58 -45.36 5.96
C GLU A 157 -13.48 -44.27 7.03
N ARG A 158 -12.61 -44.46 8.03
CA ARG A 158 -12.37 -43.44 9.05
C ARG A 158 -11.93 -42.11 8.47
N TYR A 159 -11.09 -42.13 7.43
CA TYR A 159 -10.64 -40.91 6.77
C TYR A 159 -11.79 -40.19 6.07
N LEU A 160 -12.55 -40.89 5.21
CA LEU A 160 -13.67 -40.29 4.47
C LEU A 160 -14.74 -39.71 5.40
N LEU A 161 -15.06 -40.41 6.49
CA LEU A 161 -16.06 -39.96 7.46
C LEU A 161 -15.57 -38.81 8.34
N ARG A 162 -14.27 -38.75 8.68
CA ARG A 162 -13.69 -37.67 9.51
C ARG A 162 -13.39 -36.40 8.71
N SER A 163 -12.93 -36.52 7.48
CA SER A 163 -12.60 -35.37 6.61
C SER A 163 -13.83 -34.53 6.23
N ALA A 164 -15.05 -35.05 6.42
CA ALA A 164 -16.29 -34.27 6.33
C ALA A 164 -16.42 -33.17 7.41
N VAL A 165 -15.61 -33.24 8.47
CA VAL A 165 -15.56 -32.25 9.57
C VAL A 165 -14.19 -31.54 9.52
N ALA A 166 -13.94 -30.79 8.45
CA ALA A 166 -12.78 -29.91 8.40
C ALA A 166 -12.97 -28.75 9.39
N VAL A 167 -12.23 -28.76 10.51
CA VAL A 167 -12.13 -27.59 11.38
C VAL A 167 -11.04 -26.70 10.79
N ASP A 168 -11.44 -25.54 10.30
CA ASP A 168 -10.50 -24.53 9.81
C ASP A 168 -9.74 -23.94 11.00
N VAL A 169 -8.47 -24.31 11.15
CA VAL A 169 -7.58 -23.78 12.19
C VAL A 169 -6.81 -22.62 11.57
N ARG A 170 -7.28 -21.40 11.82
CA ARG A 170 -6.62 -20.17 11.36
C ARG A 170 -5.82 -19.51 12.48
N ASN A 171 -4.84 -18.70 12.09
CA ASN A 171 -4.20 -17.78 13.01
C ASN A 171 -5.19 -16.66 13.37
N GLU A 172 -5.59 -16.55 14.63
CA GLU A 172 -6.51 -15.49 15.08
C GLU A 172 -5.89 -14.08 15.00
N ALA A 173 -4.58 -13.98 14.79
CA ALA A 173 -3.92 -12.70 14.48
C ALA A 173 -3.98 -12.34 12.98
N ALA A 174 -4.52 -13.22 12.12
CA ALA A 174 -4.75 -12.90 10.73
C ALA A 174 -5.97 -12.01 10.56
N LEU A 175 -5.89 -11.06 9.64
CA LEU A 175 -6.92 -10.07 9.36
C LEU A 175 -6.91 -9.68 7.89
N THR A 176 -8.02 -9.16 7.42
CA THR A 176 -8.18 -8.70 6.04
C THR A 176 -9.03 -7.45 6.04
N PHE A 177 -8.51 -6.39 5.46
CA PHE A 177 -9.24 -5.14 5.25
C PHE A 177 -9.70 -5.03 3.81
N SER A 178 -10.90 -4.51 3.62
CA SER A 178 -11.30 -3.90 2.36
C SER A 178 -10.75 -2.47 2.30
N VAL A 179 -10.15 -2.11 1.17
CA VAL A 179 -9.67 -0.75 0.89
C VAL A 179 -10.54 -0.15 -0.20
N ALA A 180 -11.09 1.03 0.05
CA ALA A 180 -11.89 1.78 -0.90
C ALA A 180 -11.32 3.17 -1.18
N TRP A 181 -11.44 3.63 -2.42
CA TRP A 181 -11.03 4.94 -2.90
C TRP A 181 -12.25 5.67 -3.48
N HIS A 182 -12.60 6.84 -2.90
CA HIS A 182 -13.84 7.57 -3.21
C HIS A 182 -15.09 6.67 -3.12
N GLY A 183 -15.13 5.77 -2.12
CA GLY A 183 -16.25 4.86 -1.87
C GLY A 183 -16.28 3.59 -2.73
N GLN A 184 -15.43 3.47 -3.75
CA GLN A 184 -15.30 2.24 -4.53
C GLN A 184 -14.23 1.33 -3.93
N ILE A 185 -14.55 0.06 -3.66
CA ILE A 185 -13.55 -0.93 -3.24
C ILE A 185 -12.54 -1.15 -4.36
N VAL A 186 -11.26 -0.96 -4.04
CA VAL A 186 -10.13 -1.09 -4.98
C VAL A 186 -9.29 -2.34 -4.74
N GLY A 187 -9.47 -3.00 -3.59
CA GLY A 187 -8.82 -4.28 -3.28
C GLY A 187 -8.89 -4.65 -1.82
N GLN A 188 -8.19 -5.72 -1.47
CA GLN A 188 -8.07 -6.26 -0.12
C GLN A 188 -6.63 -6.20 0.36
N LEU A 189 -6.45 -5.83 1.63
CA LEU A 189 -5.17 -5.80 2.32
C LEU A 189 -5.21 -6.84 3.45
N GLY A 190 -4.53 -7.96 3.24
CA GLY A 190 -4.43 -9.04 4.22
C GLY A 190 -3.16 -8.97 5.05
N HIS A 191 -3.21 -9.43 6.29
CA HIS A 191 -2.04 -9.74 7.12
C HIS A 191 -2.25 -11.10 7.77
N ASP A 192 -1.33 -12.06 7.59
CA ASP A 192 -1.50 -13.44 8.07
C ASP A 192 -0.93 -13.71 9.49
N GLY A 193 -0.42 -12.65 10.12
CA GLY A 193 0.27 -12.68 11.40
C GLY A 193 1.79 -12.55 11.27
N PHE A 194 2.31 -12.61 10.05
CA PHE A 194 3.72 -12.37 9.75
C PHE A 194 3.92 -11.27 8.71
N GLU A 195 3.16 -11.30 7.61
CA GLU A 195 3.39 -10.41 6.47
C GLU A 195 2.10 -9.80 5.90
N TRP A 196 2.24 -8.64 5.27
CA TRP A 196 1.18 -7.99 4.51
C TRP A 196 1.08 -8.55 3.09
N ARG A 197 -0.15 -8.64 2.55
CA ARG A 197 -0.41 -8.98 1.15
C ARG A 197 -1.50 -8.08 0.57
N TRP A 198 -1.19 -7.42 -0.53
CA TRP A 198 -2.17 -6.63 -1.30
C TRP A 198 -2.77 -7.47 -2.43
N GLN A 199 -4.10 -7.46 -2.53
CA GLN A 199 -4.85 -8.09 -3.61
C GLN A 199 -5.74 -7.03 -4.27
N PRO A 200 -5.40 -6.53 -5.46
CA PRO A 200 -6.27 -5.58 -6.16
C PRO A 200 -7.59 -6.23 -6.55
N GLN A 201 -8.66 -5.44 -6.65
CA GLN A 201 -9.93 -5.90 -7.19
C GLN A 201 -9.77 -6.19 -8.70
N ASP A 202 -10.31 -7.31 -9.20
CA ASP A 202 -10.14 -7.76 -10.59
C ASP A 202 -10.40 -6.70 -11.68
N ASN A 203 -11.32 -5.76 -11.42
CA ASN A 203 -11.72 -4.71 -12.36
C ASN A 203 -11.12 -3.33 -12.05
N PHE A 204 -10.14 -3.24 -11.13
CA PHE A 204 -9.46 -2.01 -10.78
C PHE A 204 -8.02 -1.99 -11.31
N ASN A 205 -7.83 -1.34 -12.46
CA ASN A 205 -6.56 -1.37 -13.21
C ASN A 205 -5.63 -0.18 -12.95
N LEU A 206 -6.01 0.75 -12.07
CA LEU A 206 -5.18 1.91 -11.76
C LEU A 206 -4.02 1.53 -10.82
N PRO A 207 -2.78 1.99 -11.09
CA PRO A 207 -1.63 1.78 -10.23
C PRO A 207 -1.66 2.72 -9.01
N LEU A 208 -2.74 2.65 -8.22
CA LEU A 208 -2.93 3.45 -7.01
C LEU A 208 -2.23 2.82 -5.81
N VAL A 209 -2.64 1.60 -5.44
CA VAL A 209 -2.03 0.82 -4.35
C VAL A 209 -1.16 -0.26 -4.98
N GLN A 210 0.14 -0.22 -4.68
CA GLN A 210 1.10 -1.19 -5.18
C GLN A 210 1.96 -1.70 -4.05
N GLN A 211 2.00 -3.02 -3.88
CA GLN A 211 2.95 -3.65 -2.98
C GLN A 211 4.28 -3.84 -3.72
N ARG A 212 5.15 -2.83 -3.62
CA ARG A 212 6.46 -2.82 -4.30
C ARG A 212 7.50 -3.67 -3.58
N VAL A 213 7.34 -3.86 -2.26
CA VAL A 213 8.17 -4.74 -1.44
C VAL A 213 7.28 -5.87 -0.89
N PRO A 214 7.52 -7.15 -1.29
CA PRO A 214 6.75 -8.28 -0.78
C PRO A 214 6.74 -8.36 0.75
N GLY A 215 5.58 -8.68 1.31
CA GLY A 215 5.39 -8.85 2.75
C GLY A 215 5.29 -7.55 3.58
N ARG A 216 5.55 -6.38 2.96
CA ARG A 216 5.39 -5.07 3.62
C ARG A 216 4.11 -4.38 3.20
N LEU A 217 3.64 -3.46 4.05
CA LEU A 217 2.50 -2.61 3.74
C LEU A 217 2.79 -1.78 2.47
N PRO A 218 1.84 -1.64 1.54
CA PRO A 218 2.02 -0.81 0.35
C PRO A 218 2.44 0.62 0.74
N PRO A 219 3.48 1.22 0.11
CA PRO A 219 3.99 2.54 0.48
C PRO A 219 2.93 3.64 0.50
N PHE A 220 1.97 3.59 -0.44
CA PHE A 220 0.85 4.54 -0.48
C PHE A 220 -0.09 4.41 0.72
N ILE A 221 -0.28 3.21 1.27
CA ILE A 221 -1.11 3.02 2.49
C ILE A 221 -0.29 3.42 3.72
N LEU A 222 0.99 3.06 3.75
CA LEU A 222 1.91 3.41 4.83
C LEU A 222 2.03 4.93 5.01
N SER A 223 2.07 5.70 3.92
CA SER A 223 2.19 7.16 3.99
C SER A 223 0.96 7.87 4.56
N LEU A 224 -0.21 7.21 4.55
CA LEU A 224 -1.46 7.74 5.10
C LEU A 224 -1.54 7.59 6.62
N LEU A 225 -0.71 6.73 7.22
CA LEU A 225 -0.75 6.48 8.65
C LEU A 225 -0.30 7.71 9.45
N PRO A 226 -0.90 7.95 10.64
CA PRO A 226 -0.46 8.99 11.56
C PRO A 226 1.01 8.90 11.95
N GLU A 227 1.59 10.04 12.31
CA GLU A 227 2.95 10.15 12.85
C GLU A 227 2.96 11.08 14.08
N GLY A 228 4.02 11.02 14.88
CA GLY A 228 4.31 12.04 15.88
C GLY A 228 3.28 12.11 17.01
N TRP A 229 2.59 13.25 17.17
CA TRP A 229 1.64 13.45 18.27
C TRP A 229 0.44 12.48 18.18
N LEU A 230 -0.14 12.32 17.00
CA LEU A 230 -1.35 11.51 16.83
C LEU A 230 -1.05 10.02 17.08
N GLU A 231 0.09 9.53 16.60
CA GLU A 231 0.57 8.17 16.88
C GLU A 231 0.69 7.91 18.39
N LYS A 232 1.29 8.85 19.15
CA LYS A 232 1.41 8.75 20.62
C LYS A 232 0.06 8.74 21.32
N VAL A 233 -0.90 9.53 20.83
CA VAL A 233 -2.26 9.62 21.40
C VAL A 233 -3.03 8.33 21.18
N LEU A 234 -2.92 7.73 19.99
CA LEU A 234 -3.59 6.47 19.68
C LEU A 234 -2.98 5.27 20.43
N LYS A 235 -1.74 5.38 20.92
CA LYS A 235 -0.99 4.29 21.60
C LYS A 235 -0.85 3.02 20.73
N ASP A 236 -1.09 3.17 19.44
CA ASP A 236 -1.01 2.11 18.45
C ASP A 236 0.39 2.15 17.83
N ASN A 237 1.31 1.32 18.34
CA ASN A 237 2.66 1.19 17.77
C ASN A 237 2.72 0.13 16.64
N ASP A 238 1.57 -0.39 16.22
CA ASP A 238 1.42 -1.45 15.22
C ASP A 238 0.49 -0.96 14.11
N GLU A 239 0.95 -1.05 12.85
CA GLU A 239 0.19 -0.70 11.65
C GLU A 239 -1.20 -1.36 11.65
N ARG A 240 -1.31 -2.60 12.14
CA ARG A 240 -2.59 -3.32 12.24
C ARG A 240 -3.57 -2.66 13.19
N ALA A 241 -3.07 -2.15 14.32
CA ALA A 241 -3.90 -1.49 15.32
C ALA A 241 -4.40 -0.15 14.79
N VAL A 242 -3.52 0.63 14.14
CA VAL A 242 -3.87 1.90 13.49
C VAL A 242 -4.94 1.71 12.41
N LEU A 243 -4.80 0.68 11.56
CA LEU A 243 -5.77 0.38 10.49
C LEU A 243 -7.10 -0.18 11.04
N ARG A 244 -7.11 -0.75 12.24
CA ARG A 244 -8.35 -1.16 12.94
C ARG A 244 -9.05 0.02 13.60
N SER A 245 -8.29 0.95 14.18
CA SER A 245 -8.81 2.06 14.97
C SER A 245 -9.24 3.25 14.11
N GLY A 246 -8.74 3.39 12.88
CA GLY A 246 -9.13 4.44 11.93
C GLY A 246 -9.68 3.89 10.62
N LYS A 247 -10.76 4.49 10.11
CA LYS A 247 -11.39 4.04 8.84
C LYS A 247 -11.26 5.01 7.68
N ARG A 248 -10.87 6.27 7.93
CA ARG A 248 -10.83 7.35 6.92
C ARG A 248 -9.46 8.00 6.88
N TYR A 249 -8.96 8.27 5.69
CA TYR A 249 -7.63 8.81 5.42
C TYR A 249 -7.69 9.87 4.30
N MET A 250 -6.58 10.58 4.08
CA MET A 250 -6.42 11.50 2.94
C MET A 250 -6.71 10.82 1.60
N SER A 251 -6.91 11.60 0.54
CA SER A 251 -7.26 11.11 -0.80
C SER A 251 -8.59 10.33 -0.89
N ASN A 252 -9.51 10.50 0.07
CA ASN A 252 -10.76 9.72 0.16
C ASN A 252 -10.49 8.20 0.23
N ILE A 253 -9.40 7.80 0.89
CA ILE A 253 -9.12 6.39 1.17
C ILE A 253 -9.84 5.99 2.45
N THR A 254 -10.52 4.86 2.39
CA THR A 254 -11.18 4.25 3.53
C THR A 254 -10.81 2.78 3.65
N ILE A 255 -10.64 2.31 4.88
CA ILE A 255 -10.11 0.97 5.17
C ILE A 255 -10.92 0.39 6.34
N SER A 256 -11.45 -0.83 6.18
CA SER A 256 -12.17 -1.53 7.27
C SER A 256 -12.14 -3.04 7.06
N GLU A 257 -12.21 -3.81 8.14
CA GLU A 257 -12.45 -5.27 8.09
C GLU A 257 -13.87 -5.59 7.60
N ASP A 258 -14.82 -4.65 7.76
CA ASP A 258 -16.19 -4.78 7.27
C ASP A 258 -16.43 -3.80 6.09
N ALA A 259 -16.55 -4.37 4.89
CA ALA A 259 -16.83 -3.63 3.66
C ALA A 259 -18.16 -2.86 3.72
N ALA A 260 -19.15 -3.33 4.47
CA ALA A 260 -20.45 -2.67 4.57
C ALA A 260 -20.35 -1.32 5.30
N GLU A 261 -19.43 -1.20 6.26
CA GLU A 261 -19.20 0.06 6.98
C GLU A 261 -18.66 1.15 6.06
N LEU A 262 -17.83 0.78 5.07
CA LEU A 262 -17.21 1.75 4.15
C LEU A 262 -18.25 2.54 3.36
N ALA A 263 -19.36 1.90 2.98
CA ALA A 263 -20.46 2.54 2.26
C ALA A 263 -21.23 3.56 3.11
N SER A 264 -21.13 3.48 4.44
CA SER A 264 -21.82 4.40 5.36
C SER A 264 -20.99 5.65 5.70
N LEU A 265 -19.70 5.64 5.39
CA LEU A 265 -18.80 6.75 5.69
C LEU A 265 -19.07 7.94 4.75
N PRO A 266 -19.00 9.18 5.26
CA PRO A 266 -19.17 10.35 4.41
C PRO A 266 -18.02 10.46 3.41
N VAL A 267 -18.36 10.79 2.17
CA VAL A 267 -17.38 11.07 1.13
C VAL A 267 -16.89 12.51 1.29
N ASP A 268 -15.58 12.71 1.23
CA ASP A 268 -14.97 14.03 1.35
C ASP A 268 -15.13 14.78 0.03
N MET A 269 -15.85 15.89 0.11
CA MET A 269 -16.16 16.78 -1.00
C MET A 269 -16.40 18.18 -0.43
N LEU A 270 -15.86 19.21 -1.06
CA LEU A 270 -16.10 20.58 -0.64
C LEU A 270 -17.60 20.89 -0.76
N SER A 271 -18.17 21.43 0.32
CA SER A 271 -19.54 21.95 0.30
C SER A 271 -19.59 23.42 -0.14
N VAL A 272 -18.51 24.15 0.15
CA VAL A 272 -18.29 25.56 -0.15
C VAL A 272 -16.79 25.83 -0.13
N SER A 273 -16.32 26.79 -0.93
CA SER A 273 -14.92 27.23 -0.87
C SER A 273 -14.70 28.15 0.32
N LEU A 274 -13.54 28.02 0.96
CA LEU A 274 -13.05 28.85 2.06
C LEU A 274 -13.00 30.33 1.68
N SER A 275 -12.67 30.65 0.43
CA SER A 275 -12.64 32.03 -0.08
C SER A 275 -13.95 32.81 0.16
N ARG A 276 -15.10 32.12 0.24
CA ARG A 276 -16.40 32.74 0.56
C ARG A 276 -16.50 33.23 2.00
N TYR A 277 -15.73 32.62 2.90
CA TYR A 277 -15.66 32.93 4.33
C TYR A 277 -14.28 33.44 4.73
N ALA A 278 -13.46 33.89 3.77
CA ALA A 278 -12.17 34.51 4.04
C ALA A 278 -12.17 35.97 3.58
N ARG A 279 -11.73 36.88 4.45
CA ARG A 279 -11.54 38.30 4.11
C ARG A 279 -10.26 38.79 4.76
N ASP A 280 -9.38 39.41 3.98
CA ASP A 280 -8.11 39.96 4.44
C ASP A 280 -7.26 38.94 5.24
N GLY A 281 -7.30 37.66 4.84
CA GLY A 281 -6.58 36.58 5.50
C GLY A 281 -7.30 35.94 6.69
N LEU A 282 -8.46 36.47 7.09
CA LEU A 282 -9.20 36.03 8.27
C LEU A 282 -10.41 35.19 7.90
N PHE A 283 -10.64 34.13 8.66
CA PHE A 283 -11.87 33.36 8.60
C PHE A 283 -13.01 34.15 9.25
N THR A 284 -14.10 34.32 8.52
CA THR A 284 -15.28 35.12 8.90
C THR A 284 -16.51 34.27 9.20
N GLY A 285 -16.39 32.95 9.10
CA GLY A 285 -17.44 32.01 9.52
C GLY A 285 -17.46 31.78 11.04
N ASN A 286 -18.18 30.76 11.48
CA ASN A 286 -18.34 30.44 12.89
C ASN A 286 -17.56 29.16 13.26
N TYR A 287 -16.51 29.29 14.08
CA TYR A 287 -15.78 28.15 14.60
C TYR A 287 -16.57 27.42 15.70
N ALA A 288 -16.86 26.14 15.46
CA ALA A 288 -17.60 25.26 16.35
C ALA A 288 -16.77 24.02 16.73
N GLY A 289 -15.45 24.17 16.82
CA GLY A 289 -14.53 23.14 17.30
C GLY A 289 -14.24 23.23 18.80
N PRO A 290 -13.34 22.38 19.33
CA PRO A 290 -12.95 22.44 20.73
C PRO A 290 -12.31 23.80 21.06
N GLY A 291 -12.71 24.38 22.20
CA GLY A 291 -12.02 25.49 22.87
C GLY A 291 -11.14 24.97 24.01
N ARG A 292 -10.49 25.88 24.75
CA ARG A 292 -9.55 25.53 25.81
C ARG A 292 -10.21 25.14 27.13
N GLY A 293 -11.47 25.45 27.36
CA GLY A 293 -11.99 25.35 28.73
C GLY A 293 -11.10 26.12 29.71
N LYS A 294 -11.03 25.75 31.00
CA LYS A 294 -10.27 26.51 31.99
C LYS A 294 -8.74 26.25 31.98
N LEU A 295 -8.23 25.28 31.22
CA LEU A 295 -6.80 24.88 31.22
C LEU A 295 -6.32 24.42 29.83
N GLU A 296 -5.06 24.74 29.46
CA GLU A 296 -4.39 24.39 28.17
C GLU A 296 -4.47 22.88 27.82
N ALA A 297 -4.45 22.00 28.82
CA ALA A 297 -4.54 20.55 28.68
C ALA A 297 -5.89 20.06 28.10
N ASP A 298 -6.94 20.88 28.13
CA ASP A 298 -8.28 20.48 27.70
C ASP A 298 -8.43 20.47 26.16
N PHE A 299 -7.64 21.28 25.43
CA PHE A 299 -7.70 21.33 23.96
C PHE A 299 -7.07 20.08 23.32
N GLU A 300 -5.85 19.72 23.72
CA GLU A 300 -5.20 18.47 23.29
C GLU A 300 -6.02 17.24 23.69
N ALA A 301 -6.56 17.23 24.92
CA ALA A 301 -7.45 16.15 25.36
C ALA A 301 -8.76 16.11 24.55
N GLY A 302 -9.28 17.26 24.13
CA GLY A 302 -10.42 17.36 23.22
C GLY A 302 -10.14 16.76 21.85
N LEU A 303 -8.97 17.04 21.28
CA LEU A 303 -8.51 16.43 20.04
C LEU A 303 -8.24 14.93 20.20
N ALA A 304 -7.69 14.49 21.32
CA ALA A 304 -7.51 13.06 21.60
C ALA A 304 -8.85 12.32 21.59
N ARG A 305 -9.88 12.85 22.26
CA ARG A 305 -11.25 12.31 22.24
C ARG A 305 -11.86 12.32 20.84
N LEU A 306 -11.57 13.34 20.03
CA LEU A 306 -12.00 13.38 18.63
C LEU A 306 -11.42 12.18 17.85
N TYR A 307 -10.15 11.87 18.07
CA TYR A 307 -9.44 10.78 17.41
C TYR A 307 -9.71 9.38 18.02
N GLU A 308 -10.40 9.26 19.15
CA GLU A 308 -10.89 7.96 19.64
C GLU A 308 -11.98 7.39 18.72
N ARG A 309 -12.66 8.24 17.94
CA ARG A 309 -13.69 7.82 17.00
C ARG A 309 -13.08 7.30 15.70
N ALA A 310 -13.50 6.11 15.28
CA ALA A 310 -12.99 5.47 14.05
C ALA A 310 -13.40 6.20 12.75
N ASP A 311 -14.47 7.00 12.78
CA ASP A 311 -14.98 7.81 11.67
C ASP A 311 -14.32 9.20 11.57
N THR A 312 -13.42 9.53 12.49
CA THR A 312 -12.56 10.72 12.39
C THR A 312 -11.43 10.44 11.40
N PRO A 313 -11.24 11.28 10.36
CA PRO A 313 -10.15 11.14 9.41
C PRO A 313 -8.78 11.16 10.08
N ARG A 314 -7.92 10.22 9.69
CA ARG A 314 -6.52 10.12 10.11
C ARG A 314 -5.65 10.93 9.17
N LEU A 315 -4.66 11.61 9.76
CA LEU A 315 -3.75 12.51 9.06
C LEU A 315 -2.31 12.21 9.47
N SER A 316 -1.42 12.13 8.49
CA SER A 316 0.03 12.02 8.73
C SER A 316 0.63 13.38 9.13
N GLY A 317 1.80 13.34 9.77
CA GLY A 317 2.61 14.50 10.15
C GLY A 317 2.73 14.72 11.66
N VAL A 318 3.83 15.35 12.08
CA VAL A 318 4.22 15.44 13.50
C VAL A 318 3.40 16.47 14.28
N GLN A 319 2.99 17.56 13.61
CA GLN A 319 2.24 18.65 14.21
C GLN A 319 0.78 18.26 14.50
N ILE A 320 0.25 18.81 15.59
CA ILE A 320 -1.17 18.68 15.93
C ILE A 320 -2.01 19.28 14.81
N LYS A 321 -3.02 18.54 14.36
CA LYS A 321 -3.95 18.94 13.31
C LYS A 321 -5.32 18.35 13.58
N ALA A 322 -6.37 19.06 13.19
CA ALA A 322 -7.74 18.63 13.33
C ALA A 322 -8.42 18.57 11.96
N PRO A 323 -9.08 17.45 11.60
CA PRO A 323 -9.87 17.39 10.41
C PRO A 323 -11.19 18.15 10.63
N MET A 324 -11.53 19.07 9.72
CA MET A 324 -12.69 19.95 9.84
C MET A 324 -13.63 19.87 8.63
N TYR A 325 -14.89 20.17 8.89
CA TYR A 325 -15.95 20.36 7.92
C TYR A 325 -16.41 21.82 7.91
N LEU A 326 -16.35 22.47 6.74
CA LEU A 326 -16.95 23.79 6.52
C LEU A 326 -18.31 23.62 5.81
N ALA A 327 -19.38 23.95 6.52
CA ALA A 327 -20.75 23.91 6.00
C ALA A 327 -21.07 25.14 5.14
N ARG A 328 -22.11 25.02 4.31
CA ARG A 328 -22.56 26.09 3.38
C ARG A 328 -23.05 27.37 4.08
N ASP A 329 -23.35 27.31 5.36
CA ASP A 329 -23.76 28.44 6.19
C ASP A 329 -22.56 29.13 6.88
N GLY A 330 -21.35 28.59 6.74
CA GLY A 330 -20.12 29.12 7.32
C GLY A 330 -19.75 28.52 8.67
N GLN A 331 -20.47 27.50 9.14
CA GLN A 331 -20.08 26.77 10.35
C GLN A 331 -18.89 25.84 10.07
N LEU A 332 -17.86 25.94 10.91
CA LEU A 332 -16.65 25.12 10.86
C LEU A 332 -16.60 24.16 12.05
N SER A 333 -16.81 22.86 11.82
CA SER A 333 -16.94 21.84 12.86
C SER A 333 -15.94 20.69 12.69
N PRO A 334 -15.57 19.96 13.76
CA PRO A 334 -14.75 18.76 13.63
C PRO A 334 -15.39 17.71 12.73
N SER A 335 -14.59 17.08 11.86
CA SER A 335 -15.04 16.20 10.79
C SER A 335 -15.30 14.76 11.23
N ALA A 336 -15.97 14.56 12.36
CA ALA A 336 -16.28 13.22 12.88
C ALA A 336 -17.71 12.81 12.47
N GLY A 337 -17.81 11.93 11.46
CA GLY A 337 -19.08 11.58 10.81
C GLY A 337 -19.56 12.64 9.80
N LEU A 338 -18.75 13.67 9.54
CA LEU A 338 -18.98 14.71 8.54
C LEU A 338 -17.91 14.62 7.42
N PRO A 339 -18.16 15.20 6.23
CA PRO A 339 -17.15 15.30 5.17
C PRO A 339 -15.92 16.08 5.63
N PHE A 340 -14.73 15.58 5.32
CA PHE A 340 -13.48 16.22 5.71
C PHE A 340 -13.02 17.16 4.60
N THR A 341 -13.16 18.45 4.82
CA THR A 341 -12.98 19.48 3.78
C THR A 341 -11.80 20.40 4.04
N HIS A 342 -11.46 20.61 5.31
CA HIS A 342 -10.42 21.56 5.70
C HIS A 342 -9.57 21.01 6.83
N ILE A 343 -8.28 21.33 6.85
CA ILE A 343 -7.36 20.99 7.93
C ILE A 343 -7.19 22.23 8.81
N LEU A 344 -7.47 22.10 10.11
CA LEU A 344 -7.15 23.12 11.09
C LEU A 344 -5.83 22.78 11.77
N LYS A 345 -4.90 23.73 11.75
CA LYS A 345 -3.58 23.64 12.37
C LYS A 345 -3.53 24.63 13.55
N PRO A 346 -3.76 24.15 14.78
CA PRO A 346 -3.66 25.00 15.96
C PRO A 346 -2.22 25.42 16.22
N ALA A 347 -2.06 26.44 17.06
CA ALA A 347 -0.77 26.87 17.55
C ALA A 347 -0.03 25.76 18.28
N GLY A 348 1.30 25.72 18.12
CA GLY A 348 2.15 24.82 18.87
C GLY A 348 2.32 25.25 20.32
N THR A 349 2.87 24.36 21.14
CA THR A 349 3.25 24.66 22.52
C THR A 349 4.75 24.95 22.62
N SER A 350 5.24 25.35 23.80
CA SER A 350 6.68 25.45 24.09
C SER A 350 7.49 26.37 23.15
N GLY A 351 6.94 27.54 22.77
CA GLY A 351 7.63 28.53 21.92
C GLY A 351 7.27 28.44 20.43
N PHE A 352 6.32 27.57 20.06
CA PHE A 352 5.82 27.41 18.69
C PHE A 352 4.43 28.04 18.47
N GLN A 353 4.02 29.00 19.31
CA GLN A 353 2.70 29.64 19.23
C GLN A 353 2.48 30.38 17.91
N ALA A 354 3.53 30.98 17.33
CA ALA A 354 3.46 31.70 16.07
C ALA A 354 3.36 30.80 14.83
N LEU A 355 3.48 29.47 14.97
CA LEU A 355 3.55 28.52 13.86
C LEU A 355 2.43 28.70 12.81
N PRO A 356 1.15 28.83 13.18
CA PRO A 356 0.08 29.03 12.21
C PRO A 356 0.19 30.34 11.42
N VAL A 357 0.67 31.40 12.07
CA VAL A 357 0.87 32.72 11.46
C VAL A 357 2.07 32.70 10.50
N ILE A 358 3.17 32.09 10.92
CA ILE A 358 4.36 31.95 10.07
C ILE A 358 4.05 31.10 8.83
N GLU A 359 3.30 30.00 9.00
CA GLU A 359 2.83 29.20 7.86
C GLU A 359 1.88 29.99 6.95
N TYR A 360 0.94 30.77 7.51
CA TYR A 360 0.06 31.64 6.74
C TYR A 360 0.84 32.63 5.87
N LEU A 361 1.82 33.32 6.45
CA LEU A 361 2.67 34.27 5.74
C LEU A 361 3.49 33.58 4.65
N ALA A 362 4.07 32.42 4.93
CA ALA A 362 4.86 31.66 3.97
C ALA A 362 4.00 31.23 2.78
N MET A 363 2.83 30.63 3.05
CA MET A 363 1.90 30.23 2.01
C MET A 363 1.40 31.42 1.16
N THR A 364 1.16 32.58 1.80
CA THR A 364 0.78 33.83 1.13
C THR A 364 1.89 34.33 0.20
N LEU A 365 3.13 34.36 0.68
CA LEU A 365 4.30 34.71 -0.14
C LEU A 365 4.48 33.74 -1.31
N GLY A 366 4.35 32.44 -1.07
CA GLY A 366 4.47 31.41 -2.11
C GLY A 366 3.43 31.61 -3.22
N ARG A 367 2.18 31.85 -2.85
CA ARG A 367 1.09 32.15 -3.79
C ARG A 367 1.36 33.41 -4.61
N ALA A 368 1.75 34.51 -3.95
CA ALA A 368 2.06 35.77 -4.62
C ALA A 368 3.29 35.68 -5.54
N SER A 369 4.19 34.72 -5.28
CA SER A 369 5.37 34.44 -6.13
C SER A 369 5.07 33.48 -7.30
N GLY A 370 3.80 33.14 -7.53
CA GLY A 370 3.38 32.30 -8.65
C GLY A 370 3.37 30.79 -8.36
N LEU A 371 3.46 30.35 -7.11
CA LEU A 371 3.20 28.94 -6.75
C LEU A 371 1.69 28.72 -6.58
N GLU A 372 1.18 27.63 -7.11
CA GLU A 372 -0.15 27.16 -6.74
C GLU A 372 -0.17 26.78 -5.26
N ALA A 373 -1.20 27.20 -4.52
CA ALA A 373 -1.39 26.95 -3.10
C ALA A 373 -2.91 26.90 -2.80
N PRO A 374 -3.37 26.03 -1.88
CA PRO A 374 -4.77 25.99 -1.45
C PRO A 374 -5.19 27.26 -0.76
N ASP A 375 -6.49 27.51 -0.70
CA ASP A 375 -7.04 28.60 0.09
C ASP A 375 -6.77 28.36 1.57
N ILE A 376 -6.39 29.45 2.24
CA ILE A 376 -6.05 29.46 3.65
C ILE A 376 -6.68 30.68 4.33
N ALA A 377 -6.94 30.55 5.62
CA ALA A 377 -7.35 31.67 6.47
C ALA A 377 -6.90 31.43 7.92
N LEU A 378 -6.57 32.50 8.62
CA LEU A 378 -6.37 32.46 10.07
C LEU A 378 -7.73 32.45 10.78
N VAL A 379 -7.87 31.57 11.76
CA VAL A 379 -9.07 31.41 12.59
C VAL A 379 -8.79 32.02 13.95
N ALA A 380 -9.61 33.00 14.33
CA ALA A 380 -9.62 33.50 15.70
C ALA A 380 -10.10 32.38 16.62
N MET A 381 -9.23 31.96 17.54
CA MET A 381 -9.52 30.88 18.47
C MET A 381 -10.19 31.43 19.74
N PRO A 382 -11.06 30.66 20.41
CA PRO A 382 -11.70 31.08 21.64
C PRO A 382 -10.69 31.29 22.78
N ASP A 383 -11.13 31.96 23.86
CA ASP A 383 -10.36 32.12 25.10
C ASP A 383 -8.99 32.82 24.93
N ASP A 384 -8.90 33.79 24.00
CA ASP A 384 -7.66 34.50 23.64
C ASP A 384 -6.50 33.57 23.25
N MET A 385 -6.81 32.35 22.81
CA MET A 385 -5.80 31.42 22.30
C MET A 385 -5.12 31.98 21.05
N PRO A 386 -3.84 31.64 20.83
CA PRO A 386 -3.19 31.98 19.58
C PRO A 386 -3.98 31.42 18.37
N PRO A 387 -3.99 32.15 17.25
CA PRO A 387 -4.80 31.80 16.10
C PRO A 387 -4.38 30.46 15.50
N ALA A 388 -5.32 29.79 14.85
CA ALA A 388 -5.09 28.57 14.09
C ALA A 388 -5.09 28.86 12.58
N LEU A 389 -4.41 28.04 11.80
CA LEU A 389 -4.43 28.11 10.35
C LEU A 389 -5.43 27.10 9.80
N LEU A 390 -6.39 27.57 9.03
CA LEU A 390 -7.33 26.72 8.29
C LEU A 390 -6.87 26.60 6.85
N VAL A 391 -6.76 25.37 6.37
CA VAL A 391 -6.32 25.04 4.99
C VAL A 391 -7.43 24.27 4.28
N GLU A 392 -7.89 24.77 3.14
CA GLU A 392 -8.82 24.05 2.26
C GLU A 392 -8.11 22.86 1.60
N ARG A 393 -8.74 21.69 1.63
CA ARG A 393 -8.19 20.50 0.96
C ARG A 393 -8.31 20.63 -0.56
N PHE A 394 -7.20 20.38 -1.24
CA PHE A 394 -7.12 20.36 -2.71
C PHE A 394 -7.15 18.94 -3.30
N ASP A 395 -7.11 17.89 -2.47
CA ASP A 395 -7.12 16.48 -2.87
C ASP A 395 -8.53 15.86 -2.89
N ILE A 396 -9.56 16.70 -3.01
CA ILE A 396 -10.98 16.29 -3.00
C ILE A 396 -11.79 17.03 -4.06
N ARG A 397 -12.97 16.50 -4.32
CA ARG A 397 -13.90 17.06 -5.30
C ARG A 397 -14.53 18.35 -4.80
N THR A 398 -14.83 19.25 -5.74
CA THR A 398 -15.41 20.57 -5.41
C THR A 398 -16.94 20.61 -5.51
N SER A 399 -17.56 19.63 -6.15
CA SER A 399 -19.02 19.50 -6.25
C SER A 399 -19.44 18.05 -6.55
N PRO A 400 -20.74 17.71 -6.43
CA PRO A 400 -21.27 16.40 -6.81
C PRO A 400 -21.10 16.07 -8.29
N GLU A 401 -21.10 17.08 -9.16
CA GLU A 401 -20.93 16.97 -10.61
C GLU A 401 -19.45 16.80 -11.01
N ASP A 402 -18.52 17.07 -10.10
CA ASP A 402 -17.11 16.78 -10.30
C ASP A 402 -16.88 15.26 -10.22
N GLU A 403 -16.54 14.65 -11.35
CA GLU A 403 -16.25 13.21 -11.42
C GLU A 403 -14.77 12.88 -11.17
N ARG A 404 -13.91 13.89 -10.98
CA ARG A 404 -12.48 13.69 -10.75
C ARG A 404 -12.26 12.97 -9.42
N ARG A 405 -11.42 11.94 -9.43
CA ARG A 405 -10.92 11.27 -8.24
C ARG A 405 -9.45 11.59 -8.07
N PHE A 406 -9.12 12.09 -6.89
CA PHE A 406 -7.79 12.54 -6.55
C PHE A 406 -7.08 11.52 -5.65
N ALA A 407 -5.79 11.33 -5.90
CA ALA A 407 -4.87 10.63 -5.03
C ALA A 407 -3.60 11.47 -4.84
N LEU A 408 -3.32 11.83 -3.59
CA LEU A 408 -2.14 12.56 -3.17
C LEU A 408 -1.12 11.55 -2.64
N GLU A 409 -0.04 11.33 -3.39
CA GLU A 409 1.06 10.44 -2.99
C GLU A 409 2.32 11.25 -2.69
N ASP A 410 2.78 11.23 -1.44
CA ASP A 410 4.00 11.93 -1.04
C ASP A 410 5.28 11.31 -1.64
N LEU A 411 6.38 12.08 -1.68
CA LEU A 411 7.61 11.60 -2.29
C LEU A 411 8.36 10.55 -1.47
N CYS A 412 8.02 10.33 -0.19
CA CYS A 412 8.48 9.14 0.54
C CYS A 412 7.90 7.88 -0.09
N SER A 413 6.57 7.85 -0.28
CA SER A 413 5.87 6.75 -0.93
C SER A 413 6.35 6.55 -2.37
N VAL A 414 6.51 7.63 -3.15
CA VAL A 414 7.03 7.53 -4.53
C VAL A 414 8.43 6.92 -4.58
N LEU A 415 9.27 7.16 -3.57
CA LEU A 415 10.65 6.68 -3.49
C LEU A 415 10.81 5.34 -2.74
N ASP A 416 9.71 4.70 -2.34
CA ASP A 416 9.69 3.48 -1.51
C ASP A 416 10.45 3.63 -0.19
N LEU A 417 10.38 4.83 0.40
CA LEU A 417 10.98 5.13 1.68
C LEU A 417 9.92 5.05 2.80
N PRO A 418 10.28 4.47 3.96
CA PRO A 418 9.42 4.53 5.13
C PRO A 418 9.30 5.99 5.65
N PRO A 419 8.23 6.32 6.42
CA PRO A 419 8.00 7.69 6.88
C PRO A 419 9.13 8.30 7.73
N ASP A 420 9.84 7.47 8.51
CA ASP A 420 11.00 7.88 9.32
C ASP A 420 12.21 8.32 8.46
N ALA A 421 12.31 7.83 7.22
CA ALA A 421 13.32 8.21 6.23
C ALA A 421 12.92 9.45 5.40
N LYS A 422 12.00 10.30 5.90
CA LYS A 422 11.53 11.50 5.19
C LYS A 422 12.61 12.53 4.84
N TYR A 423 13.73 12.51 5.55
CA TYR A 423 14.89 13.36 5.27
C TYR A 423 15.93 12.70 4.34
N ASP A 424 15.74 11.42 3.95
CA ASP A 424 16.69 10.67 3.12
C ASP A 424 16.50 10.95 1.61
N GLY A 425 16.63 12.22 1.23
CA GLY A 425 16.42 12.69 -0.12
C GLY A 425 17.33 13.86 -0.53
N THR A 426 17.31 14.16 -1.82
CA THR A 426 17.90 15.38 -2.39
C THR A 426 16.98 15.91 -3.49
N ILE A 427 17.13 17.18 -3.85
CA ILE A 427 16.36 17.79 -4.93
C ILE A 427 16.61 17.07 -6.28
N GLU A 428 17.82 16.57 -6.54
CA GLU A 428 18.14 15.75 -7.71
C GLU A 428 17.44 14.38 -7.68
N ARG A 429 17.31 13.77 -6.49
CA ARG A 429 16.57 12.50 -6.35
C ARG A 429 15.09 12.71 -6.64
N ILE A 430 14.52 13.81 -6.18
CA ILE A 430 13.12 14.20 -6.44
C ILE A 430 12.90 14.40 -7.94
N THR A 431 13.73 15.21 -8.61
CA THR A 431 13.59 15.44 -10.06
C THR A 431 13.68 14.14 -10.86
N ARG A 432 14.57 13.22 -10.48
CA ARG A 432 14.66 11.89 -11.12
C ARG A 432 13.39 11.04 -10.92
N ALA A 433 12.77 11.10 -9.73
CA ALA A 433 11.57 10.34 -9.41
C ALA A 433 10.31 10.91 -10.07
N VAL A 434 10.19 12.25 -10.14
CA VAL A 434 9.03 12.93 -10.73
C VAL A 434 8.99 12.80 -12.24
N ARG A 435 10.15 12.89 -12.93
CA ARG A 435 10.22 12.89 -14.40
C ARG A 435 9.41 11.77 -15.08
N PRO A 436 9.57 10.47 -14.75
CA PRO A 436 8.87 9.40 -15.46
C PRO A 436 7.39 9.29 -15.11
N LEU A 437 6.94 9.93 -14.02
CA LEU A 437 5.57 9.84 -13.52
C LEU A 437 4.71 11.02 -13.97
N SER A 438 5.30 12.22 -14.06
CA SER A 438 4.59 13.44 -14.39
C SER A 438 4.04 13.44 -15.81
N THR A 439 2.80 13.91 -15.95
CA THR A 439 2.18 14.17 -17.28
C THR A 439 2.68 15.47 -17.92
N SER A 440 3.44 16.30 -17.20
CA SER A 440 4.08 17.52 -17.70
C SER A 440 5.47 17.69 -17.06
N ALA A 441 6.37 16.77 -17.41
CA ALA A 441 7.66 16.66 -16.72
C ALA A 441 8.48 17.96 -16.74
N GLY A 442 8.52 18.70 -17.86
CA GLY A 442 9.27 19.96 -17.93
C GLY A 442 8.80 21.00 -16.89
N GLU A 443 7.49 21.18 -16.78
CA GLU A 443 6.88 22.12 -15.83
C GLU A 443 7.06 21.66 -14.38
N ASP A 444 6.83 20.38 -14.08
CA ASP A 444 6.94 19.89 -12.70
C ASP A 444 8.38 19.85 -12.21
N LEU A 445 9.34 19.60 -13.10
CA LEU A 445 10.76 19.68 -12.76
C LEU A 445 11.17 21.12 -12.47
N LEU A 446 10.71 22.09 -13.27
CA LEU A 446 10.92 23.51 -12.98
C LEU A 446 10.25 23.89 -11.64
N LEU A 447 9.06 23.37 -11.36
CA LEU A 447 8.36 23.61 -10.10
C LEU A 447 9.12 23.03 -8.90
N VAL A 448 9.77 21.87 -9.02
CA VAL A 448 10.67 21.35 -7.98
C VAL A 448 11.83 22.32 -7.71
N ILE A 449 12.42 22.92 -8.75
CA ILE A 449 13.47 23.95 -8.58
C ILE A 449 12.90 25.20 -7.89
N LYS A 450 11.72 25.68 -8.30
CA LYS A 450 11.04 26.82 -7.67
C LYS A 450 10.68 26.54 -6.21
N ARG A 451 10.22 25.33 -5.88
CA ARG A 451 9.95 24.89 -4.48
C ARG A 451 11.21 24.92 -3.63
N ALA A 452 12.33 24.41 -4.15
CA ALA A 452 13.62 24.46 -3.45
C ALA A 452 14.11 25.90 -3.27
N LEU A 453 13.96 26.75 -4.29
CA LEU A 453 14.32 28.17 -4.22
C LEU A 453 13.47 28.88 -3.18
N PHE A 454 12.17 28.64 -3.18
CA PHE A 454 11.22 29.20 -2.23
C PHE A 454 11.55 28.80 -0.78
N ALA A 455 11.76 27.50 -0.52
CA ALA A 455 12.18 27.01 0.79
C ALA A 455 13.49 27.65 1.26
N TRP A 456 14.45 27.83 0.34
CA TRP A 456 15.65 28.60 0.65
C TRP A 456 15.32 30.08 0.92
N LEU A 457 14.49 30.76 0.15
CA LEU A 457 14.20 32.19 0.38
C LEU A 457 13.54 32.44 1.76
N ILE A 458 12.60 31.58 2.16
CA ILE A 458 11.89 31.74 3.43
C ILE A 458 12.64 31.13 4.63
N GLY A 459 13.70 30.35 4.42
CA GLY A 459 14.37 29.65 5.53
C GLY A 459 13.57 28.48 6.09
N ASP A 460 13.01 27.69 5.18
CA ASP A 460 12.30 26.46 5.50
C ASP A 460 13.28 25.30 5.66
N GLY A 461 13.53 24.93 6.92
CA GLY A 461 14.30 23.75 7.28
C GLY A 461 13.47 22.48 7.44
N ASP A 462 12.16 22.51 7.24
CA ASP A 462 11.29 21.33 7.35
C ASP A 462 10.78 20.82 5.99
N LEU A 463 11.15 21.44 4.85
CA LEU A 463 10.85 20.92 3.51
C LEU A 463 11.49 19.53 3.27
N HIS A 464 10.82 18.48 3.69
CA HIS A 464 11.22 17.08 3.55
C HIS A 464 10.34 16.34 2.52
N LEU A 465 10.63 15.06 2.25
CA LEU A 465 9.97 14.31 1.17
C LEU A 465 8.44 14.18 1.33
N LYS A 466 7.89 14.36 2.54
CA LYS A 466 6.44 14.36 2.76
C LYS A 466 5.73 15.69 2.49
N ASN A 467 6.45 16.81 2.36
CA ASN A 467 5.87 18.11 1.98
C ASN A 467 5.88 18.34 0.46
N LEU A 468 6.30 17.32 -0.30
CA LEU A 468 6.20 17.28 -1.74
C LEU A 468 5.42 16.01 -2.10
N ALA A 469 4.43 16.15 -2.97
CA ALA A 469 3.58 15.05 -3.37
C ALA A 469 3.22 15.14 -4.84
N LEU A 470 2.83 14.01 -5.43
CA LEU A 470 2.18 13.95 -6.72
C LEU A 470 0.66 13.93 -6.51
N LEU A 471 -0.05 14.88 -7.12
CA LEU A 471 -1.49 14.86 -7.24
C LEU A 471 -1.88 14.12 -8.53
N LYS A 472 -2.46 12.94 -8.35
CA LYS A 472 -2.92 12.07 -9.44
C LYS A 472 -4.44 12.20 -9.57
N ILE A 473 -4.91 12.37 -10.80
CA ILE A 473 -6.34 12.51 -11.09
C ILE A 473 -6.76 11.39 -12.05
N ALA A 474 -7.90 10.77 -11.77
CA ALA A 474 -8.55 9.82 -12.66
C ALA A 474 -10.08 10.04 -12.68
N GLY A 475 -10.74 9.55 -13.73
CA GLY A 475 -12.20 9.43 -13.75
C GLY A 475 -12.69 8.14 -13.07
N PRO A 476 -14.02 7.96 -12.91
CA PRO A 476 -14.58 6.80 -12.22
C PRO A 476 -14.28 5.44 -12.86
N VAL A 477 -14.14 5.38 -14.19
CA VAL A 477 -13.94 4.16 -14.99
C VAL A 477 -12.59 4.18 -15.74
N ALA A 478 -11.57 4.81 -15.16
CA ALA A 478 -10.28 4.98 -15.81
C ALA A 478 -9.35 3.77 -15.63
N ASP A 479 -8.56 3.46 -16.67
CA ASP A 479 -7.47 2.47 -16.66
C ASP A 479 -6.10 3.10 -16.36
N ARG A 480 -6.02 4.43 -16.36
CA ARG A 480 -4.83 5.25 -16.09
C ARG A 480 -5.20 6.58 -15.44
N PHE A 481 -4.25 7.19 -14.75
CA PHE A 481 -4.41 8.58 -14.29
C PHE A 481 -4.38 9.52 -15.51
N SER A 482 -5.37 10.42 -15.61
CA SER A 482 -5.44 11.43 -16.66
C SER A 482 -4.41 12.53 -16.46
N THR A 483 -4.08 12.85 -15.21
CA THR A 483 -3.02 13.80 -14.85
C THR A 483 -2.22 13.27 -13.67
N ILE A 484 -0.92 13.50 -13.71
CA ILE A 484 -0.02 13.29 -12.58
C ILE A 484 0.86 14.54 -12.53
N ARG A 485 0.63 15.39 -11.54
CA ARG A 485 1.32 16.69 -11.40
C ARG A 485 1.90 16.82 -10.00
N LEU A 486 2.91 17.68 -9.82
CA LEU A 486 3.33 18.05 -8.47
C LEU A 486 2.15 18.78 -7.77
N ALA A 487 1.91 18.44 -6.50
CA ALA A 487 0.83 19.04 -5.72
C ALA A 487 1.07 20.55 -5.46
N PRO A 488 0.00 21.32 -5.18
CA PRO A 488 0.08 22.69 -4.65
C PRO A 488 0.99 22.82 -3.42
N LEU A 489 1.36 24.06 -3.06
CA LEU A 489 2.18 24.32 -1.88
C LEU A 489 1.39 23.92 -0.65
N TYR A 490 2.01 23.28 0.31
CA TYR A 490 1.42 23.06 1.64
C TYR A 490 2.56 22.88 2.64
N ASP A 491 2.25 23.09 3.93
CA ASP A 491 3.18 22.90 5.04
C ASP A 491 4.49 23.71 4.88
N ALA A 492 4.44 24.90 4.28
CA ALA A 492 5.60 25.76 4.12
C ALA A 492 5.79 26.65 5.35
N VAL A 493 6.98 26.65 5.95
CA VAL A 493 7.22 27.37 7.20
C VAL A 493 8.63 27.93 7.26
N THR A 494 8.80 29.13 7.81
CA THR A 494 10.13 29.64 8.18
C THR A 494 10.53 29.06 9.53
N THR A 495 11.39 28.04 9.55
CA THR A 495 11.79 27.38 10.81
C THR A 495 12.74 28.25 11.63
N ARG A 496 13.54 29.10 10.98
CA ARG A 496 14.59 29.91 11.61
C ARG A 496 14.13 30.98 12.59
N VAL A 497 12.83 31.26 12.65
CA VAL A 497 12.27 32.21 13.62
C VAL A 497 11.81 31.53 14.90
N PHE A 498 11.96 30.21 15.04
CA PHE A 498 11.59 29.46 16.25
C PHE A 498 12.80 29.15 17.14
N PRO A 499 12.58 28.96 18.46
CA PRO A 499 13.65 28.73 19.41
C PRO A 499 14.45 27.46 19.08
N SER A 500 15.77 27.51 19.23
CA SER A 500 16.70 26.41 18.92
C SER A 500 16.81 26.04 17.43
N LEU A 501 16.17 26.80 16.55
CA LEU A 501 16.19 26.60 15.09
C LEU A 501 16.78 27.81 14.34
N GLU A 502 17.43 28.76 15.04
CA GLU A 502 17.94 30.01 14.46
C GLU A 502 18.99 29.78 13.35
N HIS A 503 19.64 28.62 13.38
CA HIS A 503 20.64 28.16 12.42
C HIS A 503 20.18 26.96 11.59
N ASP A 504 18.87 26.70 11.58
CA ASP A 504 18.28 25.61 10.81
C ASP A 504 18.56 25.77 9.30
N ARG A 505 18.66 24.63 8.62
CA ARG A 505 19.12 24.52 7.23
C ARG A 505 18.09 23.76 6.42
N MET A 506 18.16 23.86 5.09
CA MET A 506 17.24 23.10 4.24
C MET A 506 17.33 21.59 4.56
N ALA A 507 16.19 20.98 4.82
CA ALA A 507 16.08 19.54 5.09
C ALA A 507 16.62 18.70 3.91
N LEU A 508 16.30 19.09 2.67
CA LEU A 508 16.73 18.39 1.47
C LEU A 508 17.87 19.14 0.79
N LYS A 509 18.99 18.42 0.60
CA LYS A 509 20.17 18.98 -0.06
C LYS A 509 19.92 19.26 -1.54
N LEU A 510 20.56 20.33 -2.01
CA LEU A 510 20.63 20.74 -3.40
C LEU A 510 22.10 20.97 -3.76
N ASN A 511 22.60 20.28 -4.79
CA ASN A 511 24.00 20.33 -5.20
C ASN A 511 24.98 20.02 -4.04
N GLY A 512 24.60 19.07 -3.18
CA GLY A 512 25.35 18.68 -1.99
C GLY A 512 25.36 19.70 -0.84
N LYS A 513 24.58 20.78 -0.95
CA LYS A 513 24.49 21.86 0.05
C LYS A 513 23.09 21.96 0.65
N ASP A 514 23.02 22.44 1.88
CA ASP A 514 21.79 22.69 2.65
C ASP A 514 21.68 24.16 3.13
N ASP A 515 22.71 24.96 2.86
CA ASP A 515 22.80 26.38 3.19
C ASP A 515 23.78 27.08 2.23
N ARG A 516 23.80 28.42 2.25
CA ARG A 516 24.66 29.28 1.41
C ARG A 516 24.54 28.97 -0.08
N LEU A 517 23.32 28.63 -0.50
CA LEU A 517 22.98 28.37 -1.89
C LEU A 517 23.07 29.66 -2.71
N ARG A 518 23.54 29.53 -3.95
CA ARG A 518 23.63 30.62 -4.92
C ARG A 518 22.89 30.24 -6.19
N ARG A 519 22.65 31.19 -7.09
CA ARG A 519 21.96 30.95 -8.37
C ARG A 519 22.55 29.77 -9.13
N ARG A 520 23.89 29.67 -9.17
CA ARG A 520 24.60 28.57 -9.83
C ARG A 520 24.23 27.17 -9.32
N ASP A 521 23.88 27.04 -8.05
CA ASP A 521 23.55 25.74 -7.44
C ASP A 521 22.21 25.25 -7.99
N PHE A 522 21.20 26.13 -8.05
CA PHE A 522 19.89 25.85 -8.66
C PHE A 522 20.03 25.55 -10.16
N MET A 523 20.83 26.35 -10.88
CA MET A 523 21.09 26.13 -12.31
C MET A 523 21.75 24.77 -12.58
N GLN A 524 22.66 24.32 -11.72
CA GLN A 524 23.31 23.02 -11.85
C GLN A 524 22.33 21.86 -11.68
N VAL A 525 21.45 21.93 -10.69
CA VAL A 525 20.41 20.91 -10.49
C VAL A 525 19.39 20.93 -11.62
N ALA A 526 19.00 22.11 -12.12
CA ALA A 526 18.13 22.22 -13.29
C ALA A 526 18.76 21.59 -14.55
N ALA A 527 20.07 21.76 -14.75
CA ALA A 527 20.80 21.12 -15.84
C ALA A 527 20.86 19.58 -15.69
N ILE A 528 21.07 19.08 -14.47
CA ILE A 528 20.98 17.63 -14.17
C ILE A 528 19.55 17.12 -14.45
N ALA A 529 18.55 17.94 -14.15
CA ALA A 529 17.15 17.72 -14.49
C ALA A 529 16.84 18.03 -15.96
N GLY A 530 17.83 18.16 -16.85
CA GLY A 530 17.62 18.28 -18.29
C GLY A 530 16.79 19.50 -18.73
N LEU A 531 16.71 20.54 -17.90
CA LEU A 531 16.02 21.79 -18.21
C LEU A 531 16.95 22.75 -18.96
N ALA A 532 16.40 23.54 -19.89
CA ALA A 532 17.16 24.52 -20.65
C ALA A 532 17.58 25.70 -19.76
N ALA A 533 18.88 26.02 -19.74
CA ALA A 533 19.44 27.02 -18.84
C ALA A 533 18.82 28.42 -19.00
N THR A 534 18.54 28.87 -20.24
CA THR A 534 17.94 30.19 -20.48
C THR A 534 16.56 30.30 -19.84
N GLY A 535 15.67 29.33 -20.11
CA GLY A 535 14.31 29.34 -19.58
C GLY A 535 14.28 29.21 -18.05
N VAL A 536 15.14 28.38 -17.46
CA VAL A 536 15.22 28.28 -15.99
C VAL A 536 15.71 29.58 -15.37
N GLY A 537 16.68 30.25 -15.99
CA GLY A 537 17.18 31.54 -15.52
C GLY A 537 16.10 32.61 -15.50
N GLU A 538 15.35 32.75 -16.61
CA GLU A 538 14.23 33.69 -16.72
C GLU A 538 13.13 33.41 -15.69
N GLU A 539 12.80 32.14 -15.47
CA GLU A 539 11.78 31.71 -14.50
C GLU A 539 12.22 31.93 -13.04
N ILE A 540 13.52 31.79 -12.74
CA ILE A 540 14.08 32.17 -11.43
C ILE A 540 13.98 33.68 -11.23
N ASP A 541 14.35 34.47 -12.24
CA ASP A 541 14.35 35.93 -12.14
C ASP A 541 12.91 36.45 -11.97
N HIS A 542 11.95 35.89 -12.72
CA HIS A 542 10.52 36.18 -12.55
C HIS A 542 10.00 35.80 -11.16
N PHE A 543 10.40 34.62 -10.66
CA PHE A 543 10.02 34.17 -9.32
C PHE A 543 10.55 35.12 -8.22
N LEU A 544 11.82 35.53 -8.32
CA LEU A 544 12.44 36.45 -7.37
C LEU A 544 11.80 37.83 -7.39
N GLN A 545 11.44 38.33 -8.58
CA GLN A 545 10.74 39.59 -8.70
C GLN A 545 9.37 39.53 -8.01
N GLY A 546 8.56 38.52 -8.31
CA GLY A 546 7.26 38.34 -7.67
C GLY A 546 7.37 38.15 -6.15
N PHE A 547 8.38 37.41 -5.69
CA PHE A 547 8.66 37.22 -4.27
C PHE A 547 9.08 38.54 -3.58
N ALA A 548 9.94 39.35 -4.20
CA ALA A 548 10.36 40.64 -3.66
C ALA A 548 9.17 41.63 -3.54
N GLU A 549 8.33 41.71 -4.58
CA GLU A 549 7.11 42.52 -4.57
C GLU A 549 6.13 42.03 -3.49
N ALA A 550 6.00 40.71 -3.32
CA ALA A 550 5.13 40.11 -2.31
C ALA A 550 5.59 40.38 -0.88
N ILE A 551 6.90 40.39 -0.61
CA ILE A 551 7.45 40.71 0.72
C ILE A 551 7.03 42.11 1.20
N ASP A 552 6.96 43.08 0.29
CA ASP A 552 6.59 44.45 0.64
C ASP A 552 5.07 44.64 0.77
N GLY A 553 4.28 43.74 0.18
CA GLY A 553 2.82 43.74 0.26
C GLY A 553 2.23 42.85 1.36
N VAL A 554 2.99 41.87 1.88
CA VAL A 554 2.49 40.96 2.90
C VAL A 554 2.46 41.65 4.26
N SER A 555 1.32 41.55 4.95
CA SER A 555 1.14 42.05 6.30
C SER A 555 0.50 40.99 7.18
N LEU A 556 0.82 41.04 8.46
CA LEU A 556 0.11 40.27 9.47
C LEU A 556 -1.34 40.77 9.56
N PRO A 557 -2.36 39.91 9.39
CA PRO A 557 -3.74 40.32 9.60
C PRO A 557 -3.98 40.76 11.05
N ASP A 558 -4.86 41.73 11.27
CA ASP A 558 -5.27 42.15 12.62
C ASP A 558 -6.30 41.16 13.18
N LEU A 559 -5.90 40.33 14.16
CA LEU A 559 -6.79 39.35 14.78
C LEU A 559 -6.51 39.12 16.27
N PRO A 560 -7.54 38.76 17.06
CA PRO A 560 -7.36 38.35 18.44
C PRO A 560 -6.40 37.16 18.59
N GLY A 561 -5.65 37.13 19.69
CA GLY A 561 -4.71 36.05 20.01
C GLY A 561 -3.33 36.20 19.36
N VAL A 562 -3.11 37.21 18.51
CA VAL A 562 -1.77 37.63 18.12
C VAL A 562 -1.15 38.44 19.25
N ASP A 563 -0.07 37.92 19.82
CA ASP A 563 0.73 38.61 20.82
C ASP A 563 2.03 39.16 20.21
N ARG A 564 2.79 39.86 21.05
CA ARG A 564 4.06 40.47 20.65
C ARG A 564 5.11 39.46 20.19
N ASP A 565 5.15 38.25 20.74
CA ASP A 565 6.10 37.22 20.30
C ASP A 565 5.77 36.76 18.87
N ILE A 566 4.48 36.61 18.55
CA ILE A 566 4.01 36.29 17.20
C ILE A 566 4.38 37.41 16.21
N GLU A 567 4.16 38.67 16.59
CA GLU A 567 4.55 39.84 15.79
C GLU A 567 6.06 39.87 15.53
N GLU A 568 6.88 39.73 16.58
CA GLU A 568 8.35 39.75 16.46
C GLU A 568 8.88 38.61 15.57
N ARG A 569 8.27 37.42 15.63
CA ARG A 569 8.64 36.30 14.74
C ARG A 569 8.21 36.53 13.30
N ALA A 570 7.04 37.12 13.06
CA ALA A 570 6.60 37.49 11.73
C ALA A 570 7.53 38.55 11.12
N GLU A 571 7.90 39.58 11.87
CA GLU A 571 8.89 40.58 11.45
C GLU A 571 10.25 39.95 11.13
N ALA A 572 10.73 39.04 11.98
CA ALA A 572 11.98 38.32 11.77
C ALA A 572 11.96 37.46 10.50
N MET A 573 10.83 36.81 10.20
CA MET A 573 10.64 36.05 8.95
C MET A 573 10.75 36.97 7.74
N ILE A 574 10.05 38.11 7.75
CA ILE A 574 10.07 39.08 6.65
C ILE A 574 11.48 39.68 6.47
N ALA A 575 12.17 40.02 7.55
CA ALA A 575 13.55 40.50 7.51
C ALA A 575 14.50 39.45 6.89
N LEU A 576 14.37 38.18 7.30
CA LEU A 576 15.14 37.07 6.72
C LEU A 576 14.89 36.92 5.21
N CYS A 577 13.63 36.99 4.78
CA CYS A 577 13.28 36.90 3.36
C CYS A 577 13.93 38.03 2.55
N ARG A 578 13.88 39.28 3.05
CA ARG A 578 14.55 40.44 2.41
C ARG A 578 16.06 40.24 2.31
N GLU A 579 16.69 39.76 3.37
CA GLU A 579 18.13 39.47 3.39
C GLU A 579 18.50 38.43 2.33
N ARG A 580 17.74 37.33 2.24
CA ARG A 580 18.02 36.24 1.29
C ARG A 580 17.81 36.64 -0.17
N VAL A 581 16.79 37.45 -0.47
CA VAL A 581 16.60 38.03 -1.80
C VAL A 581 17.80 38.90 -2.18
N ALA A 582 18.24 39.80 -1.29
CA ALA A 582 19.37 40.68 -1.55
C ALA A 582 20.71 39.92 -1.70
N ALA A 583 20.85 38.79 -1.01
CA ALA A 583 22.05 37.96 -1.06
C ALA A 583 22.09 36.98 -2.25
N PHE A 584 20.96 36.75 -2.93
CA PHE A 584 20.89 35.78 -4.02
C PHE A 584 21.59 36.31 -5.28
N THR A 585 22.76 35.74 -5.57
CA THR A 585 23.64 36.11 -6.70
C THR A 585 23.97 34.92 -7.59
#